data_AF-A0A929QY10-F1
#
_entry.id   AF-A0A929QY10-F1
#
_cell.length_a   1.000
_cell.length_b   1.000
_cell.length_c   1.000
_cell.angle_alpha   90.00
_cell.angle_beta   90.00
_cell.angle_gamma   90.00
#
_symmetry.space_group_name_H-M   'P 1'
#
loop_
_entity.id
_entity.type
_entity.pdbx_description
1 polymer ?
#
loop_
_entity_poly.entity_id
_entity_poly.type
_entity_poly.pdbx_seq_one_letter_code
_entity_poly.pdbx_strand_id
1 'polypeptide(L)' 'MPTTARSAEIKTRTTAQIKADASKIYAHWGISLSDAINIFLTKSIEVGGLPFDMRPSVPSFDGLE' A
#
# COMPACT_ATOMS: atom_id res chain seq x y z
N MET A 1 -31.25 -7.11 -0.61
CA MET A 1 -30.02 -7.15 -1.42
C MET A 1 -28.91 -7.62 -0.51
N PRO A 2 -28.14 -8.68 -0.82
CA PRO A 2 -27.00 -9.01 0.01
C PRO A 2 -25.93 -7.94 -0.25
N THR A 3 -25.80 -7.00 0.68
CA THR A 3 -24.60 -6.17 0.76
C THR A 3 -23.46 -7.15 1.05
N THR A 4 -22.57 -7.38 0.08
CA THR A 4 -21.41 -8.26 0.26
C THR A 4 -20.57 -7.67 1.40
N ALA A 5 -20.82 -8.12 2.62
CA ALA A 5 -20.08 -7.69 3.80
C ALA A 5 -18.62 -8.11 3.60
N ARG A 6 -17.68 -7.25 4.00
CA ARG A 6 -16.25 -7.58 4.01
C ARG A 6 -16.05 -8.74 5.00
N SER A 7 -16.04 -9.97 4.50
CA SER A 7 -16.00 -11.21 5.28
C SER A 7 -14.60 -11.81 5.43
N ALA A 8 -13.62 -11.25 4.72
CA ALA A 8 -12.21 -11.66 4.77
C ALA A 8 -11.38 -10.64 5.56
N GLU A 9 -10.44 -11.15 6.38
CA GLU A 9 -9.51 -10.33 7.16
C GLU A 9 -8.08 -10.52 6.65
N ILE A 10 -7.30 -9.42 6.65
CA ILE A 10 -5.88 -9.43 6.30
C ILE A 10 -5.08 -8.97 7.53
N LYS A 11 -4.21 -9.84 8.04
CA LYS A 11 -3.28 -9.54 9.14
C LYS A 11 -1.84 -9.55 8.63
N THR A 12 -1.13 -8.44 8.81
CA THR A 12 0.29 -8.32 8.41
C THR A 12 1.12 -7.74 9.54
N ARG A 13 2.41 -8.07 9.56
CA ARG A 13 3.39 -7.48 10.48
C ARG A 13 4.24 -6.48 9.73
N THR A 14 4.48 -5.32 10.35
CA THR A 14 5.36 -4.27 9.83
C THR A 14 5.97 -3.51 11.01
N THR A 15 6.90 -2.60 10.75
CA THR A 15 7.49 -1.75 11.78
C THR A 15 6.53 -0.62 12.17
N ALA A 16 6.67 -0.11 13.40
CA ALA A 16 5.87 1.01 13.87
C ALA A 16 6.07 2.26 13.00
N GLN A 17 7.29 2.49 12.52
CA GLN A 17 7.62 3.61 11.64
C GLN A 17 6.89 3.50 10.29
N ILE A 18 6.97 2.36 9.61
CA ILE A 18 6.28 2.15 8.32
C ILE A 18 4.77 2.37 8.48
N LYS A 19 4.19 1.85 9.56
CA LYS A 19 2.76 2.04 9.86
C LYS A 19 2.42 3.52 10.06
N ALA A 20 3.23 4.25 10.83
CA ALA A 20 2.98 5.66 11.12
C ALA A 20 3.10 6.53 9.86
N ASP A 21 4.13 6.31 9.05
CA ASP A 21 4.38 7.09 7.85
C ASP A 21 3.32 6.83 6.78
N ALA A 22 2.98 5.56 6.54
CA ALA A 22 1.88 5.20 5.64
C ALA A 22 0.54 5.81 6.10
N SER A 23 0.25 5.77 7.40
CA SER A 23 -0.98 6.34 7.95
C SER A 23 -1.07 7.85 7.71
N LYS A 24 0.03 8.59 7.84
CA LYS A 24 0.06 10.04 7.56
C LYS A 24 -0.22 10.33 6.08
N ILE A 25 0.40 9.56 5.17
CA ILE A 25 0.20 9.73 3.73
C ILE A 25 -1.27 9.52 3.37
N TYR A 26 -1.89 8.42 3.80
CA TYR A 26 -3.29 8.16 3.44
C TYR A 26 -4.28 9.07 4.18
N ALA A 27 -3.97 9.48 5.41
CA ALA A 27 -4.79 10.45 6.14
C ALA A 27 -4.81 11.82 5.44
N HIS A 28 -3.74 12.23 4.76
CA HIS A 28 -3.74 13.45 3.95
C HIS A 28 -4.81 13.40 2.84
N TRP A 29 -5.16 12.21 2.36
CA TRP A 29 -6.17 11.99 1.33
C TRP A 29 -7.54 11.63 1.93
N GLY A 30 -7.68 11.65 3.27
CA GLY A 30 -8.90 11.30 3.98
C GLY A 30 -9.21 9.80 4.02
N ILE A 31 -8.20 8.95 3.79
CA ILE A 31 -8.37 7.49 3.65
C ILE A 31 -7.66 6.76 4.81
N SER A 32 -8.31 5.73 5.35
CA SER A 32 -7.69 4.88 6.38
C SER A 32 -6.64 3.94 5.78
N LEU A 33 -5.69 3.45 6.59
CA LEU A 33 -4.72 2.47 6.11
C LEU A 33 -5.40 1.19 5.59
N SER A 34 -6.51 0.78 6.23
CA SER A 34 -7.31 -0.36 5.79
C SER A 34 -7.95 -0.14 4.42
N ASP A 35 -8.48 1.06 4.17
CA ASP A 35 -9.05 1.38 2.87
C ASP A 35 -7.97 1.48 1.80
N ALA A 36 -6.80 2.04 2.12
CA ALA A 36 -5.64 2.06 1.23
C ALA A 36 -5.19 0.64 0.82
N ILE A 37 -5.14 -0.31 1.78
CA ILE A 37 -4.84 -1.73 1.48
C ILE A 37 -5.91 -2.32 0.55
N ASN A 38 -7.20 -2.06 0.79
CA ASN A 38 -8.27 -2.55 -0.07
C ASN A 38 -8.16 -1.98 -1.50
N ILE A 39 -7.93 -0.66 -1.62
CA ILE A 39 -7.73 0.01 -2.92
C ILE A 39 -6.53 -0.59 -3.65
N PHE A 40 -5.41 -0.83 -2.95
CA PHE A 40 -4.24 -1.47 -3.52
C PHE A 40 -4.55 -2.84 -4.11
N LEU A 41 -5.29 -3.68 -3.39
CA LEU A 41 -5.67 -5.02 -3.85
C LEU A 41 -6.62 -4.96 -5.06
N THR A 42 -7.64 -4.11 -5.00
CA THR A 42 -8.57 -3.89 -6.13
C THR A 42 -7.81 -3.43 -7.37
N LYS A 43 -6.93 -2.43 -7.22
CA LYS A 43 -6.15 -1.91 -8.33
C LYS A 43 -5.19 -2.95 -8.90
N SER A 44 -4.58 -3.78 -8.04
CA SER A 44 -3.70 -4.87 -8.47
C SER A 44 -4.41 -5.88 -9.37
N ILE A 45 -5.67 -6.20 -9.03
CA ILE A 45 -6.52 -7.09 -9.83
C ILE A 45 -6.85 -6.44 -11.19
N GLU A 46 -7.25 -5.16 -11.18
CA GLU A 46 -7.62 -4.43 -12.40
C GLU A 46 -6.47 -4.34 -13.42
N VAL A 47 -5.23 -4.15 -12.95
CA VAL A 47 -4.05 -4.01 -13.82
C VAL A 47 -3.34 -5.33 -14.10
N GLY A 48 -3.75 -6.43 -13.45
CA GLY A 48 -3.11 -7.75 -13.57
C GLY A 48 -1.70 -7.81 -12.99
N GLY A 49 -1.37 -6.96 -12.01
CA GLY A 49 -0.01 -6.81 -11.49
C GLY A 49 0.10 -5.81 -10.34
N LEU A 50 1.30 -5.29 -10.06
CA LEU A 50 1.47 -4.27 -9.04
C LEU A 50 1.02 -2.89 -9.56
N PRO A 51 0.19 -2.15 -8.79
CA PRO A 51 -0.40 -0.88 -9.19
C PRO A 51 0.55 0.31 -9.06
N PHE A 52 1.82 0.06 -8.76
CA PHE A 52 2.90 1.02 -8.79
C PHE A 52 4.15 0.37 -9.37
N ASP A 53 5.01 1.21 -9.94
CA ASP A 53 6.28 0.78 -10.48
C ASP A 53 7.22 0.40 -9.33
N MET A 54 7.66 -0.86 -9.33
CA MET A 54 8.59 -1.41 -8.33
C MET A 54 10.05 -1.13 -8.66
N ARG A 55 10.35 -0.48 -9.79
CA ARG A 55 11.72 -0.13 -10.14
C ARG A 55 12.28 0.81 -9.06
N PRO A 56 13.33 0.41 -8.32
CA PRO A 56 14.00 1.36 -7.44
C PRO A 56 14.53 2.49 -8.32
N SER A 57 14.11 3.72 -8.04
CA SER A 57 14.71 4.90 -8.65
C SER A 57 16.11 5.08 -8.05
N VAL A 58 17.08 4.30 -8.51
CA VAL A 58 18.49 4.55 -8.23
C VAL A 58 19.12 5.28 -9.41
N PRO A 59 19.96 6.26 -9.15
CA PRO A 59 21.31 6.21 -9.67
C PRO A 59 22.21 5.58 -8.58
N SER A 60 22.82 4.46 -8.99
CA SER A 60 24.16 3.97 -8.68
C SER A 60 24.73 4.08 -7.26
N PHE A 61 25.29 2.96 -6.78
CA PHE A 61 26.52 3.00 -5.99
C PHE A 61 27.56 3.78 -6.80
N ASP A 62 27.74 5.07 -6.52
CA ASP A 62 28.83 5.87 -7.05
C ASP A 62 29.25 6.88 -5.97
N GLY A 63 30.50 6.75 -5.52
CA GLY A 63 31.18 7.81 -4.77
C GLY A 63 31.36 7.68 -3.26
N LEU A 64 31.82 6.53 -2.75
CA LEU A 64 32.70 6.53 -1.57
C LEU A 64 33.91 5.64 -1.86
N GLU A 65 34.96 6.26 -2.42
CA GLU A 65 36.34 5.93 -2.05
C GLU A 65 36.52 6.03 -0.52
#